data_AF-A0A2M7KGC1-F1
#
_entry.id   AF-A0A2M7KGC1-F1
#
_cell.length_a   1.000
_cell.length_b   1.000
_cell.length_c   1.000
_cell.angle_alpha   90.00
_cell.angle_beta   90.00
_cell.angle_gamma   90.00
#
_symmetry.space_group_name_H-M   'P 1'
#
loop_
_entity.id
_entity.type
_entity.pdbx_description
1 polymer ?
#
loop_
_entity_poly.entity_id
_entity_poly.type
_entity_poly.pdbx_seq_one_letter_code
_entity_poly.pdbx_strand_id
1 'polypeptide(L)'
;MRKLAVLGLVAVVAGVCGCAKKADLSTPAGAMAAFDTAMKGGKFSEAAACFAFDTQGARDSTDWATYSQSDRNLIIGKLREGKATALSAVASTYTAKGYTVGTASESGNQATVELKASGGEALMAQLVHEKDAWRIESLPGF
;
A
#
# COMPACT_ATOMS: atom_id res chain seq x y z
N MET A 1 36.46 44.62 9.60
CA MET A 1 36.58 43.40 8.78
C MET A 1 35.57 42.38 9.27
N ARG A 2 34.71 41.90 8.36
CA ARG A 2 33.63 40.91 8.57
C ARG A 2 34.19 39.59 9.09
N LYS A 3 33.46 38.90 9.98
CA LYS A 3 33.09 37.46 9.84
C LYS A 3 31.77 37.19 10.58
N LEU A 4 30.68 37.11 9.81
CA LEU A 4 29.43 36.45 10.20
C LEU A 4 29.71 34.94 10.19
N ALA A 5 29.54 34.26 11.32
CA ALA A 5 29.58 32.80 11.38
C ALA A 5 28.15 32.28 11.52
N VAL A 6 27.62 31.79 10.40
CA VAL A 6 26.43 30.96 10.30
C VAL A 6 26.80 29.57 10.83
N LEU A 7 26.13 29.11 11.88
CA LEU A 7 26.06 27.72 12.35
C LEU A 7 24.61 27.57 12.82
N GLY A 8 23.69 27.11 11.98
CA GLY A 8 23.65 25.72 11.53
C GLY A 8 22.72 24.95 12.48
N LEU A 9 21.43 25.32 12.52
CA LEU A 9 20.41 24.61 13.28
C LEU A 9 20.04 23.33 12.51
N VAL A 10 20.86 22.29 12.66
CA VAL A 10 20.54 20.93 12.25
C VAL A 10 19.47 20.44 13.23
N ALA A 11 18.20 20.58 12.84
CA ALA A 11 17.09 19.98 13.56
C ALA A 11 17.19 18.46 13.39
N VAL A 12 17.47 17.81 14.52
CA VAL A 12 17.47 16.36 14.74
C VAL A 12 16.16 15.75 14.24
N VAL A 13 16.21 14.98 13.15
CA VAL A 13 15.21 13.94 12.87
C VAL A 13 15.82 12.61 13.35
N ALA A 14 15.90 12.46 14.66
CA ALA A 14 16.10 11.17 15.31
C ALA A 14 14.71 10.60 15.64
N GLY A 15 14.43 9.42 15.11
CA GLY A 15 13.12 8.77 15.12
C GLY A 15 12.65 8.72 13.66
N VAL A 16 12.88 7.66 12.91
CA VAL A 16 12.32 6.32 13.15
C VAL A 16 13.31 5.23 12.69
N CYS A 17 14.24 4.81 13.54
CA CYS A 17 14.80 3.45 13.46
C CYS A 17 13.75 2.47 14.00
N GLY A 18 12.58 2.42 13.37
CA GLY A 18 11.60 1.38 13.61
C GLY A 18 12.03 0.19 12.78
N CYS A 19 12.47 -0.87 13.44
CA CYS A 19 12.64 -2.19 12.85
C CYS A 19 11.48 -2.43 11.87
N ALA A 20 11.77 -2.42 10.56
CA ALA A 20 10.77 -2.73 9.56
C ALA A 20 10.39 -4.20 9.80
N LYS A 21 9.36 -4.43 10.63
CA LYS A 21 8.65 -5.70 10.64
C LYS A 21 8.33 -5.97 9.17
N LYS A 22 8.80 -7.11 8.66
CA LYS A 22 8.41 -7.55 7.31
C LYS A 22 6.90 -7.42 7.21
N ALA A 23 6.42 -6.89 6.09
CA ALA A 23 5.00 -6.80 5.80
C ALA A 23 4.36 -8.17 6.03
N ASP A 24 3.43 -8.26 6.98
CA ASP A 24 2.66 -9.47 7.21
C ASP A 24 1.50 -9.48 6.23
N LEU A 25 1.57 -10.35 5.24
CA LEU A 25 0.52 -10.53 4.24
C LEU A 25 -0.26 -11.84 4.46
N SER A 26 -0.04 -12.52 5.59
CA SER A 26 -0.67 -13.82 5.89
C SER A 26 -2.13 -13.68 6.35
N THR A 27 -2.54 -12.48 6.76
CA THR A 27 -3.93 -12.15 7.13
C THR A 27 -4.41 -10.92 6.36
N PRO A 28 -5.73 -10.74 6.15
CA PRO A 28 -6.24 -9.55 5.46
C PRO A 28 -5.94 -8.26 6.22
N ALA A 29 -6.11 -8.28 7.55
CA ALA A 29 -5.80 -7.14 8.41
C ALA A 29 -4.29 -6.83 8.39
N GLY A 30 -3.44 -7.87 8.37
CA GLY A 30 -1.98 -7.71 8.20
C GLY A 30 -1.63 -7.02 6.88
N ALA A 31 -2.23 -7.47 5.77
CA ALA A 31 -1.99 -6.87 4.46
C ALA A 31 -2.39 -5.38 4.42
N MET A 32 -3.54 -5.04 5.03
CA MET A 32 -3.94 -3.64 5.15
C MET A 32 -3.04 -2.83 6.09
N ALA A 33 -2.56 -3.41 7.19
CA ALA A 33 -1.61 -2.75 8.08
C ALA A 33 -0.26 -2.50 7.40
N ALA A 34 0.19 -3.42 6.55
CA ALA A 34 1.38 -3.24 5.73
C ALA A 34 1.22 -2.07 4.73
N PHE A 35 0.07 -2.02 4.03
CA PHE A 35 -0.27 -0.90 3.16
C PHE A 35 -0.32 0.43 3.91
N ASP A 36 -1.03 0.48 5.04
CA ASP A 36 -1.17 1.69 5.87
C ASP A 36 0.18 2.20 6.37
N THR A 37 1.03 1.30 6.86
CA THR A 37 2.39 1.62 7.30
C THR A 37 3.23 2.17 6.15
N ALA A 38 3.16 1.55 4.97
CA ALA A 38 3.90 1.99 3.79
C ALA A 38 3.41 3.36 3.29
N MET A 39 2.10 3.60 3.27
CA MET A 39 1.51 4.90 2.92
C MET A 39 1.95 6.01 3.86
N LYS A 40 1.84 5.80 5.18
CA LYS A 40 2.27 6.77 6.20
C LYS A 40 3.78 7.00 6.19
N GLY A 41 4.56 5.99 5.79
CA GLY A 41 6.01 6.07 5.66
C GLY A 41 6.50 6.67 4.33
N GLY A 42 5.60 7.05 3.41
CA GLY A 42 5.99 7.54 2.07
C GLY A 42 6.62 6.47 1.16
N LYS A 43 6.45 5.18 1.50
CA LYS A 43 7.02 4.03 0.81
C LYS A 43 6.06 3.50 -0.25
N PHE A 44 5.76 4.32 -1.25
CA PHE A 44 4.66 4.03 -2.20
C PHE A 44 4.88 2.78 -3.06
N SER A 45 6.13 2.39 -3.32
CA SER A 45 6.44 1.11 -3.98
C SER A 45 6.10 -0.09 -3.08
N GLU A 46 6.38 -0.02 -1.78
CA GLU A 46 5.98 -1.05 -0.80
C GLU A 46 4.45 -1.09 -0.66
N ALA A 47 3.78 0.07 -0.65
CA ALA A 47 2.33 0.16 -0.60
C ALA A 47 1.67 -0.44 -1.87
N ALA A 48 2.19 -0.10 -3.06
CA ALA A 48 1.71 -0.64 -4.32
C ALA A 48 1.87 -2.16 -4.36
N ALA A 49 2.97 -2.71 -3.84
CA ALA A 49 3.17 -4.16 -3.80
C ALA A 49 2.06 -4.92 -3.04
N CYS A 50 1.27 -4.26 -2.19
CA CYS A 50 0.15 -4.87 -1.49
C CYS A 50 -1.05 -5.20 -2.40
N PHE A 51 -1.11 -4.71 -3.64
CA PHE A 51 -2.23 -4.91 -4.55
C PHE A 51 -2.15 -6.20 -5.38
N ALA A 52 -3.32 -6.74 -5.74
CA ALA A 52 -3.51 -8.00 -6.45
C ALA A 52 -3.36 -7.86 -7.97
N PHE A 53 -2.15 -7.55 -8.45
CA PHE A 53 -1.95 -7.25 -9.88
C PHE A 53 -2.08 -8.45 -10.81
N ASP A 54 -1.83 -9.67 -10.34
CA ASP A 54 -2.06 -10.86 -11.17
C ASP A 54 -3.58 -11.07 -11.37
N THR A 55 -4.35 -10.92 -10.29
CA THR A 55 -5.81 -10.91 -10.33
C THR A 55 -6.35 -9.78 -11.23
N GLN A 56 -5.80 -8.57 -11.11
CA GLN A 56 -6.14 -7.46 -12.00
C GLN A 56 -5.84 -7.80 -13.46
N GLY A 57 -4.66 -8.34 -13.75
CA GLY A 57 -4.29 -8.74 -15.11
C GLY A 57 -5.24 -9.78 -15.70
N ALA A 58 -5.66 -10.76 -14.90
CA ALA A 58 -6.62 -11.78 -15.31
C ALA A 58 -8.03 -11.23 -15.59
N ARG A 59 -8.43 -10.17 -14.88
CA ARG A 59 -9.70 -9.49 -15.10
C ARG A 59 -9.66 -8.57 -16.32
N ASP A 60 -8.55 -7.87 -16.52
CA ASP A 60 -8.41 -6.82 -17.53
C ASP A 60 -8.01 -7.40 -18.91
N SER A 61 -7.54 -8.66 -18.98
CA SER A 61 -7.14 -9.32 -20.22
C SER A 61 -7.62 -10.78 -20.31
N THR A 62 -8.27 -11.12 -21.42
CA THR A 62 -8.68 -12.51 -21.73
C THR A 62 -7.50 -13.44 -22.00
N ASP A 63 -6.34 -12.88 -22.39
CA ASP A 63 -5.16 -13.63 -22.76
C ASP A 63 -4.18 -13.79 -21.60
N TRP A 64 -4.51 -13.30 -20.41
CA TRP A 64 -3.60 -13.27 -19.26
C TRP A 64 -2.96 -14.63 -18.96
N ALA A 65 -3.74 -15.71 -19.06
CA ALA A 65 -3.26 -17.07 -18.83
C ALA A 65 -2.31 -17.59 -19.91
N THR A 66 -2.33 -16.99 -21.11
CA THR A 66 -1.46 -17.36 -22.24
C THR A 66 -0.10 -16.66 -22.18
N TYR A 67 0.01 -15.55 -21.45
CA TYR A 67 1.26 -14.83 -21.28
C TYR A 67 2.27 -15.65 -20.48
N SER A 68 3.52 -15.60 -20.92
CA SER A 68 4.62 -16.20 -20.16
C SER A 68 4.72 -15.56 -18.77
N GLN A 69 5.32 -16.27 -17.81
CA GLN A 69 5.54 -15.71 -16.48
C GLN A 69 6.41 -14.45 -16.53
N SER A 70 7.40 -14.40 -17.43
CA SER A 70 8.26 -13.23 -17.63
C SER A 70 7.47 -12.03 -18.13
N ASP A 71 6.55 -12.22 -19.08
CA ASP A 71 5.72 -11.13 -19.61
C ASP A 71 4.74 -10.61 -18.55
N ARG A 72 4.09 -11.52 -17.81
CA ARG A 72 3.23 -11.14 -16.67
C ARG A 72 4.01 -10.36 -15.63
N ASN A 73 5.22 -10.78 -15.27
CA ASN A 73 6.07 -10.05 -14.33
C ASN A 73 6.41 -8.64 -14.84
N LEU A 74 6.71 -8.47 -16.13
CA LEU A 74 6.97 -7.17 -16.72
C LEU A 74 5.74 -6.25 -16.68
N ILE A 75 4.57 -6.79 -17.02
CA ILE A 75 3.30 -6.04 -16.96
C ILE A 75 2.96 -5.65 -15.52
N ILE A 76 3.04 -6.59 -14.58
CA ILE A 76 2.82 -6.34 -13.15
C ILE A 76 3.81 -5.27 -12.63
N GLY A 77 5.07 -5.29 -13.07
CA GLY A 77 6.05 -4.26 -12.75
C GLY A 77 5.56 -2.86 -13.14
N LYS A 78 5.09 -2.68 -14.38
CA LYS A 78 4.55 -1.41 -14.86
C LYS A 78 3.28 -0.98 -14.12
N LEU A 79 2.38 -1.93 -13.83
CA LEU A 79 1.16 -1.66 -13.06
C LEU A 79 1.52 -1.20 -11.63
N ARG A 80 2.52 -1.82 -11.01
CA ARG A 80 3.05 -1.42 -9.69
C ARG A 80 3.63 -0.01 -9.71
N GLU A 81 4.43 0.32 -10.73
CA GLU A 81 5.00 1.67 -10.88
C GLU A 81 3.92 2.74 -11.05
N GLY A 82 2.92 2.47 -11.89
CA GLY A 82 1.77 3.34 -12.08
C GLY A 82 0.96 3.52 -10.79
N LYS A 83 0.68 2.44 -10.07
CA LYS A 83 -0.01 2.49 -8.77
C LYS A 83 0.81 3.25 -7.73
N ALA A 84 2.12 3.02 -7.62
CA ALA A 84 2.98 3.76 -6.70
C ALA A 84 2.94 5.27 -6.97
N THR A 85 2.93 5.67 -8.25
CA THR A 85 2.77 7.06 -8.66
C THR A 85 1.42 7.62 -8.22
N ALA A 86 0.32 6.89 -8.50
CA ALA A 86 -1.03 7.29 -8.09
C ALA A 86 -1.15 7.43 -6.56
N LEU A 87 -0.61 6.47 -5.80
CA LEU A 87 -0.59 6.50 -4.34
C LEU A 87 0.18 7.73 -3.81
N SER A 88 1.32 8.06 -4.43
CA SER A 88 2.10 9.25 -4.04
C SER A 88 1.30 10.55 -4.20
N ALA A 89 0.45 10.64 -5.21
CA ALA A 89 -0.36 11.83 -5.51
C ALA A 89 -1.48 12.05 -4.47
N VAL A 90 -1.93 11.00 -3.79
CA VAL A 90 -3.03 11.06 -2.79
C VAL A 90 -2.54 10.90 -1.35
N ALA A 91 -1.23 10.76 -1.14
CA ALA A 91 -0.63 10.43 0.16
C ALA A 91 -0.91 11.46 1.26
N SER A 92 -0.94 12.76 0.92
CA SER A 92 -1.25 13.83 1.86
C SER A 92 -2.69 13.73 2.36
N THR A 93 -3.64 13.48 1.45
CA THR A 93 -5.06 13.26 1.78
C THR A 93 -5.25 12.03 2.64
N TYR A 94 -4.60 10.91 2.29
CA TYR A 94 -4.66 9.68 3.09
C TYR A 94 -4.17 9.91 4.52
N THR A 95 -3.02 10.57 4.67
CA THR A 95 -2.42 10.84 5.98
C THR A 95 -3.28 11.81 6.80
N ALA A 96 -3.84 12.84 6.17
CA ALA A 96 -4.72 13.80 6.83
C ALA A 96 -6.02 13.16 7.35
N LYS A 97 -6.52 12.11 6.69
CA LYS A 97 -7.70 11.35 7.14
C LYS A 97 -7.42 10.51 8.39
N GLY A 98 -6.15 10.19 8.68
CA GLY A 98 -5.77 9.48 9.90
C GLY A 98 -6.35 8.07 10.00
N TYR A 99 -6.40 7.33 8.89
CA TYR A 99 -7.00 6.00 8.85
C TYR A 99 -6.39 5.04 9.89
N THR A 100 -7.25 4.19 10.45
CA THR A 100 -6.92 3.06 11.32
C THR A 100 -7.50 1.78 10.73
N VAL A 101 -6.72 0.70 10.75
CA VAL A 101 -7.14 -0.60 10.22
C VAL A 101 -8.04 -1.29 11.24
N GLY A 102 -9.25 -1.64 10.82
CA GLY A 102 -10.25 -2.35 11.62
C GLY A 102 -10.15 -3.87 11.50
N THR A 103 -11.23 -4.54 11.88
CA THR A 103 -11.34 -6.00 11.79
C THR A 103 -11.57 -6.45 10.35
N ALA A 104 -11.04 -7.63 10.02
CA ALA A 104 -11.32 -8.30 8.76
C ALA A 104 -12.57 -9.18 8.88
N SER A 105 -13.37 -9.20 7.81
CA SER A 105 -14.42 -10.20 7.58
C SER A 105 -14.01 -11.07 6.40
N GLU A 106 -13.77 -12.36 6.65
CA GLU A 106 -13.27 -13.32 5.66
C GLU A 106 -14.39 -14.24 5.15
N SER A 107 -14.35 -14.57 3.87
CA SER A 107 -15.22 -15.53 3.21
C SER A 107 -14.47 -16.25 2.10
N GLY A 108 -13.91 -17.42 2.42
CA GLY A 108 -13.09 -18.20 1.48
C GLY A 108 -11.83 -17.42 1.08
N ASN A 109 -11.62 -17.22 -0.22
CA ASN A 109 -10.47 -16.49 -0.76
C ASN A 109 -10.69 -14.97 -0.85
N GLN A 110 -11.74 -14.44 -0.25
CA GLN A 110 -12.05 -13.02 -0.24
C GLN A 110 -12.16 -12.51 1.19
N ALA A 111 -11.82 -11.24 1.38
CA ALA A 111 -11.98 -10.55 2.65
C ALA A 111 -12.38 -9.09 2.44
N THR A 112 -13.06 -8.52 3.42
CA THR A 112 -13.27 -7.09 3.54
C THR A 112 -12.59 -6.59 4.80
N VAL A 113 -11.85 -5.49 4.70
CA VAL A 113 -11.24 -4.81 5.85
C VAL A 113 -11.69 -3.36 5.88
N GLU A 114 -12.19 -2.94 7.03
CA GLU A 114 -12.59 -1.56 7.27
C GLU A 114 -11.37 -0.69 7.59
N LEU A 115 -11.27 0.50 6.97
CA LEU A 115 -10.36 1.57 7.39
C LEU A 115 -11.18 2.74 7.93
N LYS A 116 -11.01 3.06 9.21
CA LYS A 116 -11.73 4.16 9.87
C LYS A 116 -10.90 5.43 9.88
N ALA A 117 -11.38 6.49 9.24
CA ALA A 117 -10.80 7.83 9.34
C ALA A 117 -11.10 8.45 10.71
N SER A 118 -10.26 9.38 11.15
CA SER A 118 -10.46 10.13 12.40
C SER A 118 -11.75 10.96 12.41
N GLY A 119 -12.31 11.27 11.24
CA GLY A 119 -13.57 12.01 11.06
C GLY A 119 -14.84 11.15 11.02
N GLY A 120 -14.74 9.83 11.24
CA GLY A 120 -15.89 8.91 11.24
C GLY A 120 -16.27 8.33 9.87
N GLU A 121 -15.65 8.79 8.79
CA GLU A 121 -15.72 8.13 7.48
C GLU A 121 -15.01 6.77 7.52
N ALA A 122 -15.56 5.77 6.82
CA ALA A 122 -14.95 4.46 6.69
C ALA A 122 -14.82 4.06 5.22
N LEU A 123 -13.67 3.47 4.86
CA LEU A 123 -13.45 2.81 3.58
C LEU A 123 -13.47 1.30 3.77
N MET A 124 -14.03 0.60 2.79
CA MET A 124 -14.01 -0.87 2.78
C MET A 124 -13.01 -1.33 1.72
N ALA A 125 -11.88 -1.85 2.16
CA ALA A 125 -10.93 -2.51 1.29
C ALA A 125 -11.45 -3.92 0.97
N GLN A 126 -11.44 -4.28 -0.31
CA GLN A 126 -11.66 -5.66 -0.75
C GLN A 126 -10.31 -6.30 -1.00
N LEU A 127 -10.12 -7.48 -0.42
CA LEU A 127 -8.90 -8.26 -0.53
C LEU A 127 -9.21 -9.64 -1.10
N VAL A 128 -8.23 -10.16 -1.83
CA VAL A 128 -8.23 -11.51 -2.37
C VAL A 128 -6.99 -12.25 -1.89
N HIS A 129 -7.14 -13.53 -1.61
CA HIS A 129 -6.01 -14.41 -1.32
C HIS A 129 -5.36 -14.85 -2.66
N GLU A 130 -4.18 -14.30 -2.96
CA GLU A 130 -3.43 -14.62 -4.17
C GLU A 130 -2.17 -15.42 -3.81
N LYS A 131 -2.14 -16.69 -4.21
CA LYS A 131 -1.10 -17.66 -3.84
C LYS A 131 -1.04 -17.83 -2.32
N ASP A 132 0.01 -17.34 -1.67
CA ASP A 132 0.25 -17.46 -0.22
C ASP A 132 0.14 -16.11 0.52
N ALA A 133 -0.53 -15.11 -0.08
CA ALA A 133 -0.65 -13.78 0.48
C ALA A 133 -2.00 -13.13 0.19
N TRP A 134 -2.54 -12.43 1.19
CA TRP A 134 -3.64 -11.48 1.00
C TRP A 134 -3.15 -10.25 0.26
N ARG A 135 -3.94 -9.82 -0.73
CA ARG A 135 -3.66 -8.65 -1.57
C ARG A 135 -4.90 -7.78 -1.70
N ILE A 136 -4.69 -6.48 -1.79
CA ILE A 136 -5.75 -5.50 -2.02
C ILE A 136 -6.20 -5.62 -3.48
N GLU A 137 -7.44 -6.05 -3.69
CA GLU A 137 -8.06 -6.04 -5.01
C GLU A 137 -8.64 -4.65 -5.31
N SER A 138 -9.29 -4.04 -4.32
CA SER A 138 -9.92 -2.73 -4.45
C SER A 138 -9.86 -1.96 -3.14
N LEU A 139 -9.55 -0.67 -3.22
CA LEU A 139 -9.62 0.27 -2.11
C LEU A 139 -10.24 1.57 -2.64
N PRO A 140 -11.46 1.95 -2.24
CA PRO A 140 -12.12 3.13 -2.78
C PRO A 140 -11.28 4.40 -2.58
N GLY A 141 -11.07 5.13 -3.67
CA GLY A 141 -10.23 6.34 -3.69
C GLY A 141 -8.75 6.12 -4.04
N PHE A 142 -8.32 4.89 -4.39
CA PHE A 142 -6.91 4.55 -4.64
C PHE A 142 -6.65 3.67 -5.87
#